data_AF-A0A9R1FF21-F1
#
_entry.id   AF-A0A9R1FF21-F1
#
_cell.length_a   1.000
_cell.length_b   1.000
_cell.length_c   1.000
_cell.angle_alpha   90.00
_cell.angle_beta   90.00
_cell.angle_gamma   90.00
#
_symmetry.space_group_name_H-M   'P 1'
#
loop_
_entity.id
_entity.type
_entity.pdbx_description
1 polymer ?
#
loop_
_entity_poly.entity_id
_entity_poly.type
_entity_poly.pdbx_seq_one_letter_code
_entity_poly.pdbx_strand_id
1 'polypeptide(L)'
;MRYLSLVKLERAAHCSTNTVLIDKKHLKTLILEWTKHGEGSYSEENVSNVEKVFEQLIPPPNLEDLSIVRFFGQRYPTWFGTTCLSSLLYMKLIEVRSCVELPPFGQLPNLKFLRIDGAHAVTKVGPEFVGCKKGDPVYNELVAFPKLECLIFKDMPNWEVWSFFEEEVVAADVRGEDGVAEILKEDTQSARLQLLPHLLQVQLCGCPKLRDLPQQLGKDTACLKELSLRELNNLKAMEDRPVLSELLFIGNCEGLERICNLRQVTKLRVFGCPNLSHVEGLDSLQQLRLGKDMQEISSRWVPGLQEQHRRLHGEDLDVYT
;
A
#
# COMPACT_ATOMS: atom_id res chain seq x y z
N MET A 1 15.31 -19.10 -23.01
CA MET A 1 14.45 -19.42 -21.85
C MET A 1 13.80 -18.13 -21.37
N ARG A 2 12.45 -18.05 -21.32
CA ARG A 2 11.70 -16.84 -20.92
C ARG A 2 11.22 -16.86 -19.47
N TYR A 3 11.20 -18.02 -18.84
CA TYR A 3 10.74 -18.23 -17.47
C TYR A 3 11.79 -19.06 -16.72
N LEU A 4 12.09 -18.68 -15.48
CA LEU A 4 12.97 -19.41 -14.58
C LEU A 4 12.38 -19.41 -13.17
N SER A 5 12.33 -20.58 -12.55
CA SER A 5 11.93 -20.75 -11.15
C SER A 5 13.07 -21.42 -10.41
N LEU A 6 13.67 -20.71 -9.45
CA LEU A 6 14.67 -21.23 -8.55
C LEU A 6 13.98 -21.53 -7.21
N VAL A 7 13.95 -22.81 -6.84
CA VAL A 7 13.32 -23.28 -5.60
C VAL A 7 14.39 -23.81 -4.66
N LYS A 8 14.06 -23.87 -3.36
CA LYS A 8 14.96 -24.37 -2.32
C LYS A 8 16.28 -23.59 -2.26
N LEU A 9 16.19 -22.28 -2.43
CA LEU A 9 17.34 -21.38 -2.50
C LEU A 9 18.16 -21.34 -1.21
N GLU A 10 17.64 -21.83 -0.08
CA GLU A 10 18.40 -22.04 1.15
C GLU A 10 19.55 -23.04 0.99
N ARG A 11 19.49 -23.92 -0.02
CA ARG A 11 20.53 -24.91 -0.33
C ARG A 11 21.60 -24.39 -1.28
N ALA A 12 21.44 -23.18 -1.82
CA ALA A 12 22.42 -22.60 -2.73
C ALA A 12 23.70 -22.25 -1.96
N ALA A 13 24.85 -22.68 -2.50
CA ALA A 13 26.14 -22.24 -2.01
C ALA A 13 26.38 -20.79 -2.47
N HIS A 14 26.84 -19.93 -1.57
CA HIS A 14 27.36 -18.62 -1.96
C HIS A 14 28.65 -18.84 -2.76
N CYS A 15 28.73 -18.28 -3.97
CA CYS A 15 29.90 -18.39 -4.83
C CYS A 15 30.39 -16.99 -5.18
N SER A 16 31.61 -16.64 -4.77
CA SER A 16 32.19 -15.30 -4.88
C SER A 16 32.38 -14.76 -6.31
N THR A 17 32.02 -15.50 -7.35
CA THR A 17 32.44 -15.21 -8.74
C THR A 17 31.33 -15.20 -9.79
N ASN A 18 30.06 -15.52 -9.49
CA ASN A 18 29.04 -15.67 -10.54
C ASN A 18 27.78 -14.86 -10.31
N THR A 19 27.51 -13.89 -11.20
CA THR A 19 26.19 -13.28 -11.38
C THR A 19 25.33 -14.16 -12.29
N VAL A 20 24.82 -15.26 -11.73
CA VAL A 20 24.23 -16.40 -12.46
C VAL A 20 23.10 -16.04 -13.44
N LEU A 21 22.43 -14.90 -13.24
CA LEU A 21 21.21 -14.54 -13.97
C LEU A 21 21.38 -13.40 -14.99
N ILE A 22 22.45 -12.61 -14.93
CA ILE A 22 22.64 -11.42 -15.79
C ILE A 22 22.69 -11.79 -17.28
N ASP A 23 23.33 -12.91 -17.62
CA ASP A 23 23.50 -13.34 -19.02
C ASP A 23 22.23 -13.92 -19.65
N LYS A 24 21.15 -14.09 -18.88
CA LYS A 24 19.89 -14.66 -19.37
C LYS A 24 19.03 -13.59 -20.05
N LYS A 25 19.53 -13.00 -21.14
CA LYS A 25 18.93 -11.89 -21.92
C LYS A 25 17.51 -12.10 -22.44
N HIS A 26 17.01 -13.34 -22.43
CA HIS A 26 15.64 -13.67 -22.86
C HIS A 26 14.69 -13.93 -21.69
N LEU A 27 15.17 -13.89 -20.45
CA LEU A 27 14.38 -14.14 -19.26
C LEU A 27 13.42 -12.98 -19.00
N LYS A 28 12.13 -13.29 -18.88
CA LYS A 28 11.04 -12.34 -18.62
C LYS A 28 10.41 -12.55 -17.26
N THR A 29 10.35 -13.78 -16.79
CA THR A 29 9.77 -14.13 -15.48
C THR A 29 10.78 -14.87 -14.63
N LEU A 30 10.98 -14.40 -13.40
CA LEU A 30 11.86 -15.00 -12.40
C LEU A 30 11.08 -15.24 -11.11
N ILE A 31 11.10 -16.49 -10.64
CA ILE A 31 10.58 -16.85 -9.32
C ILE A 31 11.76 -17.32 -8.47
N LEU A 32 11.91 -16.70 -7.29
CA LEU A 32 12.89 -17.05 -6.28
C LEU A 32 12.13 -17.56 -5.05
N GLU A 33 12.23 -18.85 -4.76
CA GLU A 33 11.48 -19.51 -3.70
C GLU A 33 12.40 -20.22 -2.70
N TRP A 34 12.18 -19.91 -1.43
CA TRP A 34 12.78 -20.57 -0.28
C TRP A 34 11.81 -21.57 0.33
N THR A 35 12.33 -22.61 0.99
CA THR A 35 11.47 -23.59 1.66
C THR A 35 10.67 -22.96 2.78
N LYS A 36 9.40 -23.37 2.89
CA LYS A 36 8.56 -23.03 4.04
C LYS A 36 9.15 -23.67 5.29
N HIS A 37 9.61 -22.85 6.22
CA HIS A 37 10.06 -23.31 7.53
C HIS A 37 8.90 -23.28 8.55
N GLY A 38 8.99 -24.13 9.58
CA GLY A 38 8.01 -24.17 10.69
C GLY A 38 8.13 -22.96 11.62
N GLU A 39 7.43 -22.99 12.77
CA GLU A 39 7.37 -21.92 13.79
C GLU A 39 8.66 -21.72 14.61
N GLY A 40 9.83 -21.84 13.98
CA GLY A 40 11.13 -21.59 14.60
C GLY A 40 11.82 -20.38 13.98
N SER A 41 12.60 -19.65 14.78
CA SER A 41 13.49 -18.60 14.26
C SER A 41 14.64 -19.21 13.46
N TYR A 42 15.08 -18.50 12.43
CA TYR A 42 16.30 -18.86 11.70
C TYR A 42 17.51 -18.48 12.55
N SER A 43 18.57 -19.30 12.52
CA SER A 43 19.86 -18.87 13.03
C SER A 43 20.37 -17.66 12.24
N GLU A 44 21.12 -16.78 12.90
CA GLU A 44 21.73 -15.60 12.26
C GLU A 44 22.61 -15.99 11.07
N GLU A 45 23.28 -17.14 11.15
CA GLU A 45 24.09 -17.68 10.06
C GLU A 45 23.25 -17.99 8.81
N ASN A 46 22.08 -18.62 8.99
CA ASN A 46 21.17 -18.93 7.89
C ASN A 46 20.60 -17.66 7.24
N VAL A 47 20.23 -16.67 8.06
CA VAL A 47 19.78 -15.35 7.60
C VAL A 47 20.88 -14.66 6.78
N SER A 48 22.12 -14.65 7.29
CA SER A 48 23.25 -14.04 6.57
C SER A 48 23.56 -14.77 5.25
N ASN A 49 23.51 -16.11 5.24
CA ASN A 49 23.76 -16.88 4.02
C ASN A 49 22.70 -16.62 2.96
N VAL A 50 21.41 -16.54 3.34
CA VAL A 50 20.34 -16.29 2.38
C VAL A 50 20.41 -14.89 1.77
N GLU A 51 20.76 -13.88 2.56
CA GLU A 51 20.97 -12.52 2.06
C GLU A 51 22.14 -12.48 1.07
N LYS A 52 23.26 -13.17 1.37
CA LYS A 52 24.41 -13.28 0.45
C LYS A 52 24.06 -13.99 -0.85
N VAL A 53 23.27 -15.06 -0.79
CA VAL A 53 22.77 -15.74 -1.99
C VAL A 53 21.89 -14.80 -2.79
N PHE A 54 20.99 -14.06 -2.14
CA PHE A 54 20.06 -13.17 -2.81
C PHE A 54 20.76 -11.97 -3.48
N GLU A 55 21.84 -11.46 -2.90
CA GLU A 55 22.70 -10.43 -3.50
C GLU A 55 23.33 -10.88 -4.82
N GLN A 56 23.63 -12.18 -4.99
CA GLN A 56 24.25 -12.73 -6.21
C GLN A 56 23.22 -13.01 -7.34
N LEU A 57 21.92 -13.06 -7.01
CA LEU A 57 20.83 -13.36 -7.95
C LEU A 57 20.38 -12.10 -8.72
N ILE A 58 21.33 -11.36 -9.27
CA ILE A 58 21.07 -10.11 -9.99
C ILE A 58 20.24 -10.40 -11.26
N PRO A 59 18.99 -9.91 -11.36
CA PRO A 59 18.14 -10.17 -12.52
C PRO A 59 18.64 -9.44 -13.77
N PRO A 60 18.37 -9.97 -14.97
CA PRO A 60 18.68 -9.26 -16.21
C PRO A 60 17.76 -8.04 -16.38
N PRO A 61 18.23 -6.95 -17.00
CA PRO A 61 17.51 -5.67 -17.08
C PRO A 61 16.18 -5.71 -17.85
N ASN A 62 15.96 -6.77 -18.64
CA ASN A 62 14.76 -6.98 -19.45
C ASN A 62 13.69 -7.85 -18.75
N LEU A 63 13.86 -8.13 -17.45
CA LEU A 63 12.92 -8.89 -16.63
C LEU A 63 11.61 -8.10 -16.45
N GLU A 64 10.47 -8.77 -16.58
CA GLU A 64 9.13 -8.17 -16.53
C GLU A 64 8.31 -8.65 -15.32
N ASP A 65 8.53 -9.87 -14.82
CA ASP A 65 7.83 -10.43 -13.64
C ASP A 65 8.86 -11.02 -12.66
N LEU A 66 8.85 -10.52 -11.42
CA LEU A 66 9.67 -10.99 -10.33
C LEU A 66 8.78 -11.40 -9.15
N SER A 67 8.92 -12.65 -8.73
CA SER A 67 8.26 -13.19 -7.54
C SER A 67 9.28 -13.71 -6.55
N ILE A 68 9.23 -13.22 -5.32
CA ILE A 68 10.06 -13.66 -4.20
C ILE A 68 9.14 -14.30 -3.17
N VAL A 69 9.41 -15.55 -2.84
CA VAL A 69 8.53 -16.40 -2.05
C VAL A 69 9.29 -16.96 -0.86
N ARG A 70 8.77 -16.70 0.35
CA ARG A 70 9.29 -17.19 1.64
C ARG A 70 10.72 -16.76 1.94
N PHE A 71 11.17 -15.64 1.38
CA PHE A 71 12.45 -15.07 1.75
C PHE A 71 12.43 -14.69 3.24
N PHE A 72 13.42 -15.20 3.97
CA PHE A 72 13.55 -15.04 5.42
C PHE A 72 14.76 -14.22 5.84
N GLY A 73 15.45 -13.59 4.88
CA GLY A 73 16.39 -12.53 5.19
C GLY A 73 15.67 -11.30 5.72
N GLN A 74 16.40 -10.45 6.42
CA GLN A 74 15.87 -9.21 6.99
C GLN A 74 16.03 -8.06 6.00
N ARG A 75 17.05 -8.11 5.13
CA ARG A 75 17.41 -7.04 4.20
C ARG A 75 17.24 -7.49 2.74
N TYR A 76 16.81 -6.56 1.90
CA TYR A 76 16.80 -6.74 0.44
C TYR A 76 18.18 -6.44 -0.16
N PRO A 77 18.50 -7.06 -1.30
CA PRO A 77 19.79 -6.90 -1.93
C PRO A 77 19.93 -5.52 -2.57
N THR A 78 21.17 -5.08 -2.75
CA THR A 78 21.46 -3.71 -3.19
C THR A 78 20.93 -3.40 -4.59
N TRP A 79 20.77 -4.42 -5.43
CA TRP A 79 20.27 -4.26 -6.79
C TRP A 79 18.79 -3.82 -6.88
N PHE A 80 18.00 -3.85 -5.80
CA PHE A 80 16.65 -3.24 -5.78
C PHE A 80 16.67 -1.73 -6.02
N GLY A 81 17.76 -1.05 -5.64
CA GLY A 81 17.95 0.38 -5.86
C GLY A 81 18.68 0.72 -7.17
N THR A 82 18.80 -0.24 -8.09
CA THR A 82 19.54 -0.08 -9.35
C THR A 82 18.63 -0.19 -10.57
N THR A 83 19.17 0.07 -11.77
CA THR A 83 18.43 0.00 -13.05
C THR A 83 18.12 -1.44 -13.50
N CYS A 84 18.51 -2.47 -12.74
CA CYS A 84 18.24 -3.88 -13.09
C CYS A 84 16.74 -4.20 -13.17
N LEU A 85 15.90 -3.44 -12.47
CA LEU A 85 14.45 -3.63 -12.44
C LEU A 85 13.68 -2.60 -13.28
N SER A 86 14.35 -1.84 -14.15
CA SER A 86 13.69 -0.78 -14.93
C SER A 86 12.61 -1.31 -15.90
N SER A 87 12.68 -2.56 -16.35
CA SER A 87 11.65 -3.17 -17.21
C SER A 87 10.56 -3.92 -16.44
N LEU A 88 10.64 -3.94 -15.09
CA LEU A 88 9.76 -4.74 -14.27
C LEU A 88 8.32 -4.22 -14.32
N LEU A 89 7.38 -5.10 -14.65
CA LEU A 89 5.94 -4.82 -14.72
C LEU A 89 5.18 -5.38 -13.53
N TYR A 90 5.59 -6.58 -13.06
CA TYR A 90 4.93 -7.32 -12.00
C TYR A 90 5.92 -7.66 -10.89
N MET A 91 5.59 -7.28 -9.66
CA MET A 91 6.39 -7.59 -8.48
C MET A 91 5.53 -8.26 -7.41
N LYS A 92 5.99 -9.39 -6.89
CA LYS A 92 5.31 -10.14 -5.83
C LYS A 92 6.29 -10.51 -4.72
N LEU A 93 6.01 -10.06 -3.51
CA LEU A 93 6.64 -10.53 -2.28
C LEU A 93 5.62 -11.39 -1.53
N ILE A 94 5.92 -12.67 -1.31
CA ILE A 94 4.98 -13.65 -0.74
C ILE A 94 5.60 -14.34 0.46
N GLU A 95 4.91 -14.34 1.60
CA GLU A 95 5.36 -14.94 2.87
C GLU A 95 6.74 -14.41 3.35
N VAL A 96 7.03 -13.11 3.18
CA VAL A 96 8.32 -12.47 3.54
C VAL A 96 8.38 -12.00 5.01
N ARG A 97 8.21 -12.94 5.94
CA ARG A 97 7.90 -12.66 7.35
C ARG A 97 8.96 -11.88 8.13
N SER A 98 10.24 -12.13 7.85
CA SER A 98 11.36 -11.59 8.64
C SER A 98 11.82 -10.21 8.19
N CYS A 99 11.28 -9.69 7.10
CA CYS A 99 11.73 -8.44 6.53
C CYS A 99 11.12 -7.23 7.27
N VAL A 100 11.98 -6.33 7.72
CA VAL A 100 11.61 -5.15 8.53
C VAL A 100 11.28 -3.93 7.69
N GLU A 101 11.84 -3.82 6.49
CA GLU A 101 11.73 -2.65 5.62
C GLU A 101 11.39 -3.07 4.18
N LEU A 102 10.49 -2.32 3.54
CA LEU A 102 10.15 -2.55 2.14
C LEU A 102 11.15 -1.81 1.22
N PRO A 103 11.55 -2.41 0.08
CA PRO A 103 12.35 -1.74 -0.93
C PRO A 103 11.70 -0.46 -1.48
N PRO A 104 12.49 0.44 -2.09
CA PRO A 104 11.99 1.67 -2.72
C PRO A 104 11.27 1.39 -4.04
N PHE A 105 10.17 0.64 -3.99
CA PHE A 105 9.41 0.23 -5.17
C PHE A 105 8.85 1.41 -5.98
N GLY A 106 8.65 2.57 -5.36
CA GLY A 106 8.17 3.77 -6.05
C GLY A 106 9.12 4.31 -7.12
N GLN A 107 10.40 3.92 -7.08
CA GLN A 107 11.39 4.29 -8.10
C GLN A 107 11.29 3.42 -9.36
N LEU A 108 10.48 2.35 -9.35
CA LEU A 108 10.35 1.45 -10.48
C LEU A 108 9.47 2.09 -11.58
N PRO A 109 10.05 2.43 -12.76
CA PRO A 109 9.38 3.31 -13.73
C PRO A 109 8.28 2.62 -14.55
N ASN A 110 8.27 1.29 -14.60
CA ASN A 110 7.33 0.51 -15.40
C ASN A 110 6.43 -0.42 -14.59
N LEU A 111 6.53 -0.39 -13.26
CA LEU A 111 5.79 -1.29 -12.40
C LEU A 111 4.28 -1.01 -12.50
N LYS A 112 3.51 -2.03 -12.89
CA LYS A 112 2.05 -1.99 -13.02
C LYS A 112 1.33 -2.69 -11.87
N PHE A 113 1.94 -3.74 -11.33
CA PHE A 113 1.34 -4.55 -10.28
C PHE A 113 2.35 -4.81 -9.17
N LEU A 114 1.96 -4.50 -7.93
CA LEU A 114 2.74 -4.77 -6.74
C LEU A 114 1.87 -5.53 -5.73
N ARG A 115 2.32 -6.72 -5.33
CA ARG A 115 1.73 -7.47 -4.23
C ARG A 115 2.76 -7.75 -3.15
N ILE A 116 2.39 -7.45 -1.91
CA ILE A 116 3.18 -7.74 -0.72
C ILE A 116 2.29 -8.54 0.23
N ASP A 117 2.71 -9.75 0.55
CA ASP A 117 1.95 -10.74 1.30
C ASP A 117 2.83 -11.35 2.39
N GLY A 118 2.34 -11.40 3.63
CA GLY A 118 3.04 -12.05 4.74
C GLY A 118 4.25 -11.29 5.26
N ALA A 119 4.33 -9.97 5.08
CA ALA A 119 5.42 -9.12 5.57
C ALA A 119 5.25 -8.78 7.06
N HIS A 120 5.38 -9.81 7.92
CA HIS A 120 4.99 -9.75 9.33
C HIS A 120 5.85 -8.82 10.20
N ALA A 121 7.12 -8.59 9.87
CA ALA A 121 8.01 -7.74 10.66
C ALA A 121 7.92 -6.24 10.29
N VAL A 122 7.22 -5.89 9.21
CA VAL A 122 7.01 -4.49 8.81
C VAL A 122 6.02 -3.83 9.77
N THR A 123 6.43 -2.74 10.40
CA THR A 123 5.60 -1.95 11.32
C THR A 123 5.18 -0.60 10.76
N LYS A 124 5.95 -0.05 9.81
CA LYS A 124 5.70 1.24 9.19
C LYS A 124 6.03 1.16 7.70
N VAL A 125 5.26 1.87 6.89
CA VAL A 125 5.54 2.09 5.47
C VAL A 125 5.59 3.59 5.24
N GLY A 126 6.79 4.08 4.94
CA GLY A 126 7.13 5.49 4.90
C GLY A 126 7.60 6.01 3.52
N PRO A 127 8.22 7.21 3.48
CA PRO A 127 8.82 7.78 2.28
C PRO A 127 9.89 6.89 1.63
N GLU A 128 10.52 5.99 2.40
CA GLU A 128 11.50 5.02 1.88
C GLU A 128 10.89 4.10 0.82
N PHE A 129 9.58 3.81 0.93
CA PHE A 129 8.85 2.98 -0.03
C PHE A 129 8.72 3.63 -1.41
N VAL A 130 8.66 4.97 -1.44
CA VAL A 130 8.63 5.77 -2.68
C VAL A 130 10.03 6.16 -3.16
N GLY A 131 11.06 5.82 -2.37
CA GLY A 131 12.45 6.10 -2.69
C GLY A 131 12.90 7.52 -2.38
N CYS A 132 12.19 8.23 -1.50
CA CYS A 132 12.64 9.51 -0.96
C CYS A 132 13.52 9.23 0.27
N LYS A 133 14.76 9.73 0.28
CA LYS A 133 15.61 9.68 1.48
C LYS A 133 15.57 11.02 2.21
N LYS A 134 15.72 10.96 3.53
CA LYS A 134 15.82 12.16 4.38
C LYS A 134 17.04 12.98 3.94
N GLY A 135 16.81 14.19 3.44
CA GLY A 135 17.87 15.09 2.94
C GLY A 135 18.12 15.06 1.43
N ASP A 136 17.35 14.29 0.66
CA ASP A 136 17.38 14.42 -0.80
C ASP A 136 16.84 15.80 -1.19
N PRO A 137 17.61 16.61 -1.94
CA PRO A 137 17.12 17.91 -2.38
C PRO A 137 15.99 17.67 -3.38
N VAL A 138 14.78 18.10 -3.03
CA VAL A 138 13.61 17.94 -3.90
C VAL A 138 13.61 19.01 -5.00
N TYR A 139 14.68 19.05 -5.78
CA TYR A 139 14.72 19.77 -7.05
C TYR A 139 14.22 18.80 -8.12
N ASN A 140 12.91 18.80 -8.36
CA ASN A 140 12.16 18.35 -9.55
C ASN A 140 10.84 17.66 -9.18
N GLU A 141 9.88 17.70 -10.12
CA GLU A 141 8.64 16.92 -10.11
C GLU A 141 8.97 15.41 -10.09
N LEU A 142 9.17 14.83 -8.90
CA LEU A 142 9.38 13.41 -8.75
C LEU A 142 8.01 12.71 -8.78
N VAL A 143 7.88 11.72 -9.67
CA VAL A 143 6.66 10.89 -9.78
C VAL A 143 6.99 9.50 -9.26
N ALA A 144 6.49 9.16 -8.07
CA ALA A 144 6.64 7.81 -7.56
C ALA A 144 5.53 6.92 -8.09
N PHE A 145 5.88 5.67 -8.42
CA PHE A 145 4.97 4.70 -9.04
C PHE A 145 4.27 5.24 -10.30
N PRO A 146 5.05 5.68 -11.32
CA PRO A 146 4.49 6.38 -12.48
C PRO A 146 3.61 5.52 -13.39
N LYS A 147 3.52 4.20 -13.19
CA LYS A 147 2.64 3.31 -13.97
C LYS A 147 1.90 2.28 -13.14
N LEU A 148 1.92 2.40 -11.80
CA LEU A 148 1.32 1.39 -10.94
C LEU A 148 -0.19 1.45 -11.07
N GLU A 149 -0.81 0.33 -11.46
CA GLU A 149 -2.25 0.19 -11.66
C GLU A 149 -2.90 -0.55 -10.48
N CYS A 150 -2.19 -1.50 -9.87
CA CYS A 150 -2.72 -2.34 -8.78
C CYS A 150 -1.70 -2.51 -7.65
N LEU A 151 -2.13 -2.20 -6.42
CA LEU A 151 -1.34 -2.33 -5.19
C LEU A 151 -2.08 -3.21 -4.19
N ILE A 152 -1.45 -4.30 -3.76
CA ILE A 152 -2.03 -5.28 -2.84
C ILE A 152 -1.11 -5.48 -1.64
N PHE A 153 -1.64 -5.25 -0.44
CA PHE A 153 -1.03 -5.66 0.82
C PHE A 153 -1.90 -6.71 1.49
N LYS A 154 -1.30 -7.83 1.88
CA LYS A 154 -1.99 -8.93 2.55
C LYS A 154 -1.18 -9.46 3.73
N ASP A 155 -1.87 -9.87 4.78
CA ASP A 155 -1.28 -10.58 5.93
C ASP A 155 -0.05 -9.82 6.48
N MET A 156 -0.26 -8.57 6.89
CA MET A 156 0.75 -7.72 7.51
C MET A 156 0.31 -7.33 8.93
N PRO A 157 0.32 -8.29 9.88
CA PRO A 157 -0.32 -8.15 11.18
C PRO A 157 0.31 -7.10 12.11
N ASN A 158 1.57 -6.73 11.89
CA ASN A 158 2.27 -5.74 12.72
C ASN A 158 2.35 -4.34 12.09
N TRP A 159 1.77 -4.14 10.90
CA TRP A 159 1.80 -2.86 10.23
C TRP A 159 0.87 -1.86 10.91
N GLU A 160 1.43 -0.76 11.42
CA GLU A 160 0.71 0.25 12.21
C GLU A 160 0.53 1.58 11.48
N VAL A 161 1.56 2.03 10.75
CA VAL A 161 1.61 3.38 10.16
C VAL A 161 1.86 3.30 8.67
N TRP A 162 1.05 4.01 7.89
CA TRP A 162 1.30 4.24 6.46
C TRP A 162 1.22 5.73 6.15
N SER A 163 2.38 6.36 5.96
CA SER A 163 2.46 7.80 5.64
C SER A 163 3.70 8.10 4.80
N PHE A 164 3.55 8.88 3.72
CA PHE A 164 4.67 9.25 2.86
C PHE A 164 5.43 10.50 3.32
N PHE A 165 4.82 11.31 4.19
CA PHE A 165 5.40 12.56 4.67
C PHE A 165 5.00 12.79 6.12
N GLU A 166 5.87 13.45 6.88
CA GLU A 166 5.50 13.97 8.19
C GLU A 166 4.64 15.23 7.96
N GLU A 167 3.44 15.27 8.54
CA GLU A 167 2.75 16.54 8.72
C GLU A 167 3.55 17.34 9.75
N GLU A 168 4.25 18.38 9.32
CA GLU A 168 4.78 19.39 10.25
C GLU A 168 3.58 20.09 10.89
N VAL A 169 3.11 19.54 12.01
CA VAL A 169 2.24 20.26 12.94
C VAL A 169 3.04 21.38 13.55
N VAL A 170 2.96 22.56 12.95
CA VAL A 170 3.31 23.82 13.63
C VAL A 170 2.38 23.95 14.83
N ALA A 171 2.87 23.51 15.99
CA ALA A 171 2.27 23.84 17.26
C ALA A 171 2.33 25.37 17.40
N ALA A 172 1.19 26.03 17.19
CA ALA A 172 1.03 27.43 17.49
C ALA A 172 1.06 27.60 19.02
N ASP A 173 2.27 27.72 19.57
CA ASP A 173 2.47 28.13 20.96
C ASP A 173 2.22 29.64 21.02
N VAL A 174 0.99 30.02 21.35
CA VAL A 174 0.63 31.40 21.62
C VAL A 174 1.17 31.77 23.00
N ARG A 175 2.31 32.45 23.05
CA ARG A 175 2.62 33.38 24.14
C ARG A 175 3.72 34.39 23.75
N GLY A 176 3.37 35.66 23.70
CA GLY A 176 4.32 36.77 23.63
C GLY A 176 3.70 38.01 23.01
N GLU A 177 3.24 38.93 23.85
CA GLU A 177 2.89 40.29 23.48
C GLU A 177 4.16 41.06 23.02
N ASP A 178 3.94 42.06 22.16
CA ASP A 178 4.88 43.01 21.56
C ASP A 178 5.72 42.58 20.34
N GLY A 179 5.43 43.26 19.23
CA GLY A 179 6.47 43.70 18.28
C GLY A 179 6.58 42.91 16.98
N VAL A 180 5.81 43.32 15.97
CA VAL A 180 6.02 43.08 14.53
C VAL A 180 6.19 41.60 14.12
N ALA A 181 5.07 40.94 13.86
CA ALA A 181 5.06 39.70 13.08
C ALA A 181 5.42 40.02 11.63
N GLU A 182 6.71 39.99 11.28
CA GLU A 182 7.10 39.70 9.91
C GLU A 182 6.64 38.28 9.61
N ILE A 183 5.53 38.20 8.87
CA ILE A 183 5.06 37.00 8.22
C ILE A 183 6.13 36.62 7.20
N LEU A 184 7.15 35.88 7.63
CA LEU A 184 7.82 34.94 6.75
C LEU A 184 6.79 33.83 6.50
N LYS A 185 5.91 34.08 5.54
CA LYS A 185 5.49 33.01 4.63
C LYS A 185 6.76 32.58 3.94
N GLU A 186 7.57 31.77 4.60
CA GLU A 186 8.50 30.93 3.87
C GLU A 186 7.60 30.11 2.96
N ASP A 187 7.67 30.44 1.68
CA ASP A 187 7.27 29.60 0.58
C ASP A 187 7.95 28.25 0.79
N THR A 188 7.35 27.38 1.61
CA THR A 188 7.52 25.95 1.50
C THR A 188 6.86 25.61 0.18
N GLN A 189 7.60 25.84 -0.91
CA GLN A 189 7.45 25.12 -2.16
C GLN A 189 7.65 23.65 -1.80
N SER A 190 6.61 23.08 -1.18
CA SER A 190 6.44 21.67 -0.93
C SER A 190 6.46 21.07 -2.31
N ALA A 191 7.62 20.56 -2.68
CA ALA A 191 7.85 19.96 -3.96
C ALA A 191 6.70 18.98 -4.22
N ARG A 192 6.01 19.18 -5.34
CA ARG A 192 4.83 18.40 -5.69
C ARG A 192 5.29 16.99 -6.08
N LEU A 193 5.54 16.14 -5.09
CA LEU A 193 5.71 14.71 -5.32
C LEU A 193 4.36 14.17 -5.81
N GLN A 194 4.28 13.78 -7.07
CA GLN A 194 3.07 13.13 -7.57
C GLN A 194 3.17 11.65 -7.24
N LEU A 195 2.28 11.17 -6.37
CA LEU A 195 2.22 9.78 -5.97
C LEU A 195 1.14 9.03 -6.76
N LEU A 196 1.51 7.88 -7.32
CA LEU A 196 0.56 6.87 -7.79
C LEU A 196 -0.46 7.40 -8.85
N PRO A 197 -0.02 8.15 -9.89
CA PRO A 197 -0.91 8.83 -10.82
C PRO A 197 -1.86 7.93 -11.62
N HIS A 198 -1.51 6.66 -11.81
CA HIS A 198 -2.28 5.69 -12.59
C HIS A 198 -2.90 4.57 -11.75
N LEU A 199 -2.92 4.71 -10.43
CA LEU A 199 -3.40 3.67 -9.54
C LEU A 199 -4.90 3.48 -9.71
N LEU A 200 -5.31 2.27 -10.07
CA LEU A 200 -6.70 1.89 -10.32
C LEU A 200 -7.29 1.13 -9.12
N GLN A 201 -6.47 0.32 -8.45
CA GLN A 201 -6.93 -0.58 -7.40
C GLN A 201 -5.95 -0.65 -6.22
N VAL A 202 -6.50 -0.54 -5.01
CA VAL A 202 -5.79 -0.84 -3.76
C VAL A 202 -6.55 -1.93 -3.00
N GLN A 203 -5.84 -2.97 -2.57
CA GLN A 203 -6.38 -4.01 -1.69
C GLN A 203 -5.53 -4.13 -0.44
N LEU A 204 -6.17 -3.97 0.72
CA LEU A 204 -5.59 -4.23 2.04
C LEU A 204 -6.39 -5.36 2.69
N CYS A 205 -5.72 -6.43 3.12
CA CYS A 205 -6.38 -7.60 3.69
C CYS A 205 -5.55 -8.21 4.81
N GLY A 206 -6.08 -8.30 6.03
CA GLY A 206 -5.34 -8.87 7.17
C GLY A 206 -4.21 -7.95 7.65
N CYS A 207 -4.51 -6.66 7.79
CA CYS A 207 -3.61 -5.66 8.38
C CYS A 207 -4.26 -5.03 9.62
N PRO A 208 -4.55 -5.80 10.67
CA PRO A 208 -5.41 -5.38 11.79
C PRO A 208 -4.87 -4.21 12.61
N LYS A 209 -3.55 -3.98 12.61
CA LYS A 209 -2.93 -2.90 13.38
C LYS A 209 -2.88 -1.55 12.66
N LEU A 210 -3.17 -1.51 11.36
CA LEU A 210 -3.08 -0.30 10.55
C LEU A 210 -4.10 0.72 11.05
N ARG A 211 -3.61 1.90 11.43
CA ARG A 211 -4.43 2.92 12.10
C ARG A 211 -5.13 3.83 11.11
N ASP A 212 -4.42 4.21 10.05
CA ASP A 212 -4.87 5.19 9.06
C ASP A 212 -4.30 4.87 7.68
N LEU A 213 -4.94 5.43 6.64
CA LEU A 213 -4.45 5.39 5.26
C LEU A 213 -3.73 6.71 4.94
N PRO A 214 -2.67 6.68 4.10
CA PRO A 214 -1.96 7.89 3.75
C PRO A 214 -2.88 8.81 2.97
N GLN A 215 -2.84 10.08 3.36
CA GLN A 215 -3.59 11.15 2.75
C GLN A 215 -3.43 11.21 1.22
N GLN A 216 -2.27 10.84 0.69
CA GLN A 216 -1.96 10.96 -0.72
C GLN A 216 -2.75 9.96 -1.60
N LEU A 217 -3.36 8.91 -1.03
CA LEU A 217 -4.30 7.97 -1.70
C LEU A 217 -5.67 8.60 -2.03
N GLY A 218 -5.69 9.90 -2.35
CA GLY A 218 -6.88 10.63 -2.76
C GLY A 218 -6.57 12.00 -3.37
N LYS A 219 -5.49 12.67 -2.94
CA LYS A 219 -5.04 13.92 -3.60
C LYS A 219 -4.40 13.67 -4.96
N ASP A 220 -3.55 12.64 -5.05
CA ASP A 220 -2.68 12.45 -6.23
C ASP A 220 -3.10 11.25 -7.10
N THR A 221 -4.07 10.45 -6.62
CA THR A 221 -4.58 9.24 -7.29
C THR A 221 -5.90 9.50 -8.02
N ALA A 222 -5.87 10.32 -9.08
CA ALA A 222 -7.07 10.71 -9.83
C ALA A 222 -7.79 9.53 -10.54
N CYS A 223 -7.14 8.37 -10.68
CA CYS A 223 -7.66 7.22 -11.42
C CYS A 223 -8.17 6.07 -10.54
N LEU A 224 -8.19 6.23 -9.21
CA LEU A 224 -8.54 5.14 -8.31
C LEU A 224 -10.01 4.73 -8.51
N LYS A 225 -10.24 3.48 -8.90
CA LYS A 225 -11.57 2.91 -9.14
C LYS A 225 -12.02 2.06 -7.97
N GLU A 226 -11.12 1.27 -7.41
CA GLU A 226 -11.46 0.30 -6.37
C GLU A 226 -10.55 0.40 -5.15
N LEU A 227 -11.16 0.48 -3.98
CA LEU A 227 -10.50 0.31 -2.69
C LEU A 227 -11.17 -0.84 -1.93
N SER A 228 -10.41 -1.89 -1.66
CA SER A 228 -10.86 -3.03 -0.86
C SER A 228 -10.11 -3.05 0.46
N LEU A 229 -10.83 -2.89 1.57
CA LEU A 229 -10.32 -2.94 2.94
C LEU A 229 -10.92 -4.17 3.62
N ARG A 230 -10.08 -5.09 4.09
CA ARG A 230 -10.52 -6.27 4.82
C ARG A 230 -9.68 -6.50 6.07
N GLU A 231 -10.34 -6.83 7.18
CA GLU A 231 -9.66 -7.20 8.44
C GLU A 231 -8.71 -6.07 8.93
N LEU A 232 -9.15 -4.81 8.82
CA LEU A 232 -8.43 -3.62 9.30
C LEU A 232 -9.01 -3.15 10.64
N ASN A 233 -8.75 -3.90 11.70
CA ASN A 233 -9.44 -3.75 12.99
C ASN A 233 -9.10 -2.48 13.78
N ASN A 234 -7.96 -1.83 13.51
CA ASN A 234 -7.58 -0.56 14.16
C ASN A 234 -7.96 0.68 13.35
N LEU A 235 -8.47 0.53 12.12
CA LEU A 235 -8.93 1.64 11.31
C LEU A 235 -10.26 2.14 11.85
N LYS A 236 -10.27 3.33 12.47
CA LYS A 236 -11.46 3.86 13.17
C LYS A 236 -12.40 4.66 12.30
N ALA A 237 -11.86 5.47 11.41
CA ALA A 237 -12.63 6.37 10.58
C ALA A 237 -12.05 6.45 9.18
N MET A 238 -12.92 6.70 8.21
CA MET A 238 -12.55 7.11 6.87
C MET A 238 -13.16 8.49 6.65
N GLU A 239 -12.32 9.51 6.59
CA GLU A 239 -12.75 10.90 6.45
C GLU A 239 -11.97 11.57 5.31
N ASP A 240 -12.67 12.45 4.58
CA ASP A 240 -12.11 13.43 3.66
C ASP A 240 -11.18 12.93 2.53
N ARG A 241 -11.07 11.61 2.30
CA ARG A 241 -10.41 10.95 1.14
C ARG A 241 -11.01 9.55 0.99
N PRO A 242 -11.50 9.12 -0.21
CA PRO A 242 -10.77 9.17 -1.49
C PRO A 242 -11.62 9.59 -2.72
N VAL A 243 -10.92 9.92 -3.81
CA VAL A 243 -11.43 10.18 -5.18
C VAL A 243 -11.79 8.85 -5.86
N LEU A 244 -12.50 7.97 -5.13
CA LEU A 244 -12.95 6.70 -5.67
C LEU A 244 -14.18 6.94 -6.52
N SER A 245 -14.08 6.66 -7.82
CA SER A 245 -15.22 6.79 -8.74
C SER A 245 -16.12 5.56 -8.80
N GLU A 246 -15.65 4.36 -8.40
CA GLU A 246 -16.41 3.12 -8.66
C GLU A 246 -16.79 2.32 -7.42
N LEU A 247 -15.83 1.76 -6.67
CA LEU A 247 -16.15 0.74 -5.66
C LEU A 247 -15.33 0.91 -4.38
N LEU A 248 -16.04 1.07 -3.26
CA LEU A 248 -15.51 0.89 -1.91
C LEU A 248 -16.01 -0.42 -1.33
N PHE A 249 -15.10 -1.32 -1.03
CA PHE A 249 -15.39 -2.61 -0.40
C PHE A 249 -14.77 -2.64 0.99
N ILE A 250 -15.58 -2.91 2.01
CA ILE A 250 -15.16 -3.01 3.41
C ILE A 250 -15.68 -4.32 3.98
N GLY A 251 -14.79 -5.11 4.57
CA GLY A 251 -15.11 -6.44 5.07
C GLY A 251 -14.41 -6.75 6.38
N ASN A 252 -15.14 -7.21 7.40
CA ASN A 252 -14.53 -7.65 8.66
C ASN A 252 -13.64 -6.58 9.32
N CYS A 253 -13.95 -5.29 9.17
CA CYS A 253 -13.22 -4.19 9.82
C CYS A 253 -13.94 -3.84 11.12
N GLU A 254 -13.59 -4.52 12.20
CA GLU A 254 -14.37 -4.43 13.45
C GLU A 254 -14.27 -3.07 14.14
N GLY A 255 -13.10 -2.41 14.09
CA GLY A 255 -12.92 -1.09 14.70
C GLY A 255 -13.42 0.09 13.87
N LEU A 256 -13.94 -0.14 12.66
CA LEU A 256 -14.41 0.95 11.81
C LEU A 256 -15.74 1.49 12.34
N GLU A 257 -15.72 2.74 12.79
CA GLU A 257 -16.86 3.43 13.41
C GLU A 257 -17.55 4.39 12.43
N ARG A 258 -16.79 5.02 11.52
CA ARG A 258 -17.26 6.15 10.69
C ARG A 258 -16.77 6.09 9.25
N ILE A 259 -17.64 6.44 8.30
CA ILE A 259 -17.30 6.69 6.89
C ILE A 259 -17.96 8.00 6.46
N CYS A 260 -17.18 9.05 6.22
CA CYS A 260 -17.70 10.38 5.92
C CYS A 260 -17.03 10.98 4.68
N ASN A 261 -17.78 11.82 3.95
CA ASN A 261 -17.28 12.71 2.89
C ASN A 261 -16.68 12.05 1.64
N LEU A 262 -17.10 10.82 1.29
CA LEU A 262 -16.63 10.12 0.09
C LEU A 262 -17.54 10.37 -1.11
N ARG A 263 -17.58 11.63 -1.56
CA ARG A 263 -18.60 12.14 -2.50
C ARG A 263 -18.63 11.46 -3.87
N GLN A 264 -17.55 10.80 -4.29
CA GLN A 264 -17.43 10.20 -5.61
C GLN A 264 -17.77 8.70 -5.65
N VAL A 265 -17.90 8.05 -4.48
CA VAL A 265 -18.14 6.60 -4.41
C VAL A 265 -19.51 6.29 -4.99
N THR A 266 -19.56 5.46 -6.04
CA THR A 266 -20.82 5.03 -6.67
C THR A 266 -21.33 3.70 -6.13
N LYS A 267 -20.45 2.80 -5.69
CA LYS A 267 -20.82 1.51 -5.09
C LYS A 267 -20.13 1.32 -3.74
N LEU A 268 -20.91 1.05 -2.71
CA LEU A 268 -20.43 0.72 -1.37
C LEU A 268 -20.84 -0.71 -1.01
N ARG A 269 -19.87 -1.54 -0.61
CA ARG A 269 -20.11 -2.90 -0.09
C ARG A 269 -19.54 -3.02 1.31
N VAL A 270 -20.37 -3.35 2.28
CA VAL A 270 -19.97 -3.48 3.70
C VAL A 270 -20.50 -4.77 4.30
N PHE A 271 -19.64 -5.54 4.96
CA PHE A 271 -19.98 -6.71 5.77
C PHE A 271 -18.97 -6.85 6.91
N GLY A 272 -19.35 -7.48 8.02
CA GLY A 272 -18.46 -7.72 9.15
C GLY A 272 -17.97 -6.45 9.85
N CYS A 273 -18.76 -5.38 9.87
CA CYS A 273 -18.39 -4.10 10.50
C CYS A 273 -19.34 -3.74 11.65
N PRO A 274 -19.25 -4.44 12.81
CA PRO A 274 -20.20 -4.30 13.90
C PRO A 274 -20.27 -2.90 14.54
N ASN A 275 -19.17 -2.14 14.51
CA ASN A 275 -19.09 -0.82 15.15
C ASN A 275 -19.41 0.35 14.20
N LEU A 276 -19.68 0.07 12.92
CA LEU A 276 -19.95 1.09 11.92
C LEU A 276 -21.29 1.78 12.21
N SER A 277 -21.23 2.96 12.81
CA SER A 277 -22.39 3.66 13.35
C SER A 277 -22.76 4.90 12.55
N HIS A 278 -21.80 5.48 11.82
CA HIS A 278 -22.00 6.72 11.08
C HIS A 278 -21.49 6.58 9.65
N VAL A 279 -22.38 6.80 8.68
CA VAL A 279 -22.04 6.84 7.26
C VAL A 279 -22.78 8.02 6.61
N GLU A 280 -22.04 9.01 6.10
CA GLU A 280 -22.62 10.23 5.52
C GLU A 280 -21.74 10.85 4.43
N GLY A 281 -22.29 11.79 3.65
CA GLY A 281 -21.49 12.53 2.66
C GLY A 281 -21.09 11.70 1.43
N LEU A 282 -21.90 10.69 1.08
CA LEU A 282 -21.72 9.82 -0.09
C LEU A 282 -22.58 10.29 -1.27
N ASP A 283 -22.30 11.48 -1.79
CA ASP A 283 -23.19 12.20 -2.72
C ASP A 283 -23.47 11.44 -4.03
N SER A 284 -22.51 10.70 -4.58
CA SER A 284 -22.66 9.96 -5.85
C SER A 284 -23.06 8.50 -5.67
N LEU A 285 -23.40 8.06 -4.46
CA LEU A 285 -23.67 6.66 -4.17
C LEU A 285 -24.92 6.19 -4.91
N GLN A 286 -24.81 5.14 -5.71
CA GLN A 286 -25.90 4.54 -6.47
C GLN A 286 -26.27 3.15 -5.94
N GLN A 287 -25.29 2.37 -5.48
CA GLN A 287 -25.52 1.00 -5.01
C GLN A 287 -24.91 0.81 -3.62
N LEU A 288 -25.73 0.38 -2.68
CA LEU A 288 -25.32 -0.06 -1.36
C LEU A 288 -25.56 -1.57 -1.23
N ARG A 289 -24.52 -2.35 -0.95
CA ARG A 289 -24.65 -3.77 -0.60
C ARG A 289 -24.19 -4.02 0.82
N LEU A 290 -25.06 -4.65 1.60
CA LEU A 290 -24.83 -4.98 2.99
C LEU A 290 -24.72 -6.49 3.15
N GLY A 291 -23.78 -6.95 3.97
CA GLY A 291 -23.78 -8.33 4.44
C GLY A 291 -24.99 -8.63 5.31
N LYS A 292 -25.40 -9.91 5.37
CA LYS A 292 -26.50 -10.37 6.24
C LYS A 292 -26.27 -10.02 7.72
N ASP A 293 -25.01 -9.94 8.13
CA ASP A 293 -24.54 -9.58 9.45
C ASP A 293 -24.62 -8.07 9.76
N MET A 294 -24.92 -7.23 8.77
CA MET A 294 -25.02 -5.77 8.94
C MET A 294 -26.45 -5.27 9.20
N GLN A 295 -27.48 -6.13 9.10
CA GLN A 295 -28.89 -5.72 9.07
C GLN A 295 -29.34 -4.88 10.28
N GLU A 296 -28.89 -5.26 11.48
CA GLU A 296 -29.28 -4.55 12.71
C GLU A 296 -28.64 -3.15 12.78
N ILE A 297 -27.36 -3.05 12.42
CA ILE A 297 -26.57 -1.84 12.55
C ILE A 297 -26.86 -0.86 11.42
N SER A 298 -27.12 -1.36 10.21
CA SER A 298 -27.45 -0.55 9.04
C SER A 298 -28.69 0.32 9.25
N SER A 299 -29.61 -0.10 10.13
CA SER A 299 -30.79 0.70 10.51
C SER A 299 -30.44 2.10 11.06
N ARG A 300 -29.22 2.28 11.60
CA ARG A 300 -28.78 3.53 12.23
C ARG A 300 -28.39 4.62 11.24
N TRP A 301 -27.92 4.25 10.04
CA TRP A 301 -27.33 5.19 9.08
C TRP A 301 -27.89 5.07 7.67
N VAL A 302 -28.41 3.90 7.25
CA VAL A 302 -29.00 3.72 5.92
C VAL A 302 -30.16 4.68 5.64
N PRO A 303 -31.12 4.91 6.56
CA PRO A 303 -32.20 5.86 6.31
C PRO A 303 -31.69 7.28 6.04
N GLY A 304 -30.62 7.69 6.74
CA GLY A 304 -29.97 8.99 6.53
C GLY A 304 -29.36 9.10 5.12
N LEU A 305 -28.68 8.05 4.66
CA LEU A 305 -28.14 8.00 3.30
C LEU A 305 -29.22 7.97 2.22
N GLN A 306 -30.30 7.22 2.42
CA GLN A 306 -31.41 7.16 1.46
C GLN A 306 -32.09 8.54 1.33
N GLU A 307 -32.31 9.23 2.44
CA GLU A 307 -32.87 10.59 2.43
C GLU A 307 -31.92 11.58 1.77
N GLN A 308 -30.61 11.52 2.06
CA GLN A 308 -29.60 12.34 1.38
C GLN A 308 -29.61 12.07 -0.14
N HIS A 309 -29.61 10.81 -0.55
CA HIS A 309 -29.62 10.43 -1.96
C HIS A 309 -30.88 10.91 -2.69
N ARG A 310 -32.06 10.73 -2.08
CA ARG A 310 -33.34 11.20 -2.63
C ARG A 310 -33.38 12.72 -2.79
N ARG A 311 -32.80 13.47 -1.86
CA ARG A 311 -32.69 14.94 -1.96
C ARG A 311 -31.79 15.39 -3.11
N LEU A 312 -30.73 14.64 -3.39
CA LEU A 312 -29.75 15.00 -4.42
C LEU A 312 -30.16 14.54 -5.83
N HIS A 313 -30.73 13.34 -5.96
CA HIS A 313 -30.98 12.70 -7.26
C HIS A 313 -32.46 12.51 -7.59
N GLY A 314 -33.36 12.67 -6.62
CA GLY A 314 -34.81 12.48 -6.82
C GLY A 314 -35.25 11.02 -6.95
N GLU A 315 -34.34 10.06 -6.81
CA GLU A 315 -34.60 8.62 -6.83
C GLU A 315 -34.18 7.95 -5.50
N ASP A 316 -34.61 6.71 -5.30
CA ASP A 316 -34.23 5.93 -4.12
C ASP A 316 -32.90 5.22 -4.35
N LEU A 317 -32.05 5.17 -3.32
CA LEU A 317 -30.79 4.43 -3.36
C LEU A 317 -31.05 2.91 -3.44
N ASP A 318 -30.39 2.23 -4.38
CA ASP A 318 -30.46 0.77 -4.49
C ASP A 318 -29.74 0.11 -3.31
N VAL A 319 -30.50 -0.45 -2.36
CA VAL A 319 -29.98 -1.20 -1.22
C VAL A 319 -30.20 -2.70 -1.40
N TYR A 320 -29.10 -3.46 -1.40
CA TYR A 320 -29.09 -4.93 -1.52
C TYR A 320 -28.57 -5.57 -0.22
N THR A 321 -29.12 -6.73 0.15
CA THR A 321 -28.70 -7.56 1.31
C THR A 321 -28.25 -8.95 0.90
#